data_AF-R2XTE3-F1
#
_entry.id   AF-R2XTE3-F1
#
_cell.length_a   1.000
_cell.length_b   1.000
_cell.length_c   1.000
_cell.angle_alpha   90.00
_cell.angle_beta   90.00
_cell.angle_gamma   90.00
#
_symmetry.space_group_name_H-M   'P 1'
#
loop_
_entity.id
_entity.type
_entity.pdbx_description
1 polymer ?
#
loop_
_entity_poly.entity_id
_entity_poly.type
_entity_poly.pdbx_seq_one_letter_code
_entity_poly.pdbx_strand_id
1 'polypeptide(L)' 'MQFDHIVLYSLKEFNSNKEKEGYFPKDGHVINVFLSSNTGTNRVAVGFKK' A
#
# COMPACT_ATOMS: atom_id res chain seq x y z
N MET A 1 1.25 -9.35 -14.64
CA MET A 1 1.70 -8.01 -14.24
C MET A 1 2.89 -8.19 -13.30
N GLN A 2 4.01 -7.51 -13.54
CA GLN A 2 5.18 -7.51 -12.67
C GLN A 2 5.31 -6.11 -12.03
N PHE A 3 5.72 -6.07 -10.76
CA PHE A 3 5.98 -4.85 -10.00
C PHE A 3 7.42 -4.90 -9.53
N ASP A 4 8.14 -3.80 -9.69
CA ASP A 4 9.55 -3.67 -9.30
C ASP A 4 9.67 -3.35 -7.81
N HIS A 5 8.63 -2.72 -7.26
CA HIS A 5 8.57 -2.36 -5.86
C HIS A 5 7.17 -2.55 -5.27
N ILE A 6 7.10 -2.99 -4.01
CA ILE A 6 5.84 -3.17 -3.28
C ILE A 6 5.97 -2.47 -1.94
N VAL A 7 5.08 -1.52 -1.68
CA VAL A 7 5.02 -0.77 -0.42
C VAL A 7 3.75 -1.14 0.34
N LEU A 8 3.89 -1.39 1.64
CA LEU A 8 2.77 -1.60 2.55
C LEU A 8 2.37 -0.30 3.23
N TYR A 9 1.15 0.17 2.95
CA TYR A 9 0.53 1.31 3.62
C TYR A 9 -0.44 0.84 4.68
N SER A 10 -0.57 1.57 5.79
CA SER A 10 -1.78 1.48 6.59
C SER A 10 -2.98 2.05 5.81
N LEU A 11 -4.20 1.65 6.17
CA LEU A 11 -5.41 2.24 5.56
C LEU A 11 -5.44 3.78 5.65
N LYS A 12 -4.97 4.34 6.76
CA LYS A 12 -4.92 5.80 6.95
C LYS A 12 -3.97 6.45 5.96
N GLU A 13 -2.75 5.92 5.81
CA GLU A 13 -1.75 6.43 4.87
C GLU A 13 -2.23 6.30 3.42
N PHE A 14 -2.86 5.17 3.08
CA PHE A 14 -3.43 4.93 1.76
C PHE A 14 -4.53 5.96 1.44
N ASN A 15 -5.50 6.12 2.34
CA ASN A 15 -6.63 7.02 2.16
C ASN A 15 -6.22 8.50 2.09
N SER A 16 -5.22 8.91 2.85
CA SER A 16 -4.68 10.27 2.78
C SER A 16 -3.72 10.48 1.62
N ASN A 17 -3.47 9.46 0.79
CA ASN A 17 -2.44 9.45 -0.24
C ASN A 17 -1.08 9.95 0.29
N LYS A 18 -0.67 9.48 1.47
CA LYS A 18 0.57 9.93 2.09
C LYS A 18 1.77 9.28 1.39
N GLU A 19 2.77 10.09 1.06
CA GLU A 19 4.04 9.61 0.51
C GLU A 19 4.73 8.67 1.50
N LYS A 20 5.23 7.55 0.99
CA LYS A 20 6.07 6.62 1.73
C LYS A 20 7.15 6.07 0.81
N GLU A 21 8.41 6.16 1.26
CA GLU A 21 9.57 5.63 0.53
C GLU A 21 9.72 6.21 -0.90
N GLY A 22 9.23 7.44 -1.13
CA GLY A 22 9.25 8.07 -2.47
C GLY A 22 8.12 7.63 -3.39
N TYR A 23 7.10 6.94 -2.85
CA TYR A 23 5.93 6.47 -3.59
C TYR A 23 4.65 7.04 -2.98
N PHE A 24 3.72 7.44 -3.84
CA PHE A 24 2.35 7.78 -3.43
C PHE A 24 1.42 6.61 -3.76
N PRO A 25 0.53 6.18 -2.85
CA PRO A 25 -0.34 5.02 -3.09
C PRO A 25 -1.21 5.14 -4.35
N LYS A 26 -1.61 6.36 -4.75
CA LYS A 26 -2.38 6.63 -5.97
C LYS A 26 -1.61 6.40 -7.27
N ASP A 27 -0.28 6.41 -7.23
CA ASP A 27 0.56 6.20 -8.41
C ASP A 27 0.83 4.70 -8.68
N GLY A 28 0.38 3.82 -7.78
CA GLY A 28 0.60 2.39 -7.86
C GLY A 28 -0.68 1.59 -8.06
N HIS A 29 -0.54 0.27 -8.08
CA HIS A 29 -1.64 -0.67 -8.20
C HIS A 29 -1.83 -1.42 -6.89
N VAL A 30 -3.06 -1.43 -6.35
CA VAL A 30 -3.36 -2.24 -5.17
C VAL A 30 -3.26 -3.72 -5.53
N ILE A 31 -2.34 -4.44 -4.89
CA ILE A 31 -2.12 -5.88 -5.09
C ILE A 31 -3.00 -6.68 -4.12
N ASN A 32 -3.02 -6.27 -2.84
CA ASN A 32 -3.72 -6.99 -1.80
C ASN A 32 -4.06 -6.08 -0.61
N VAL A 33 -5.02 -6.50 0.20
CA VAL A 33 -5.40 -5.84 1.46
C VAL A 33 -5.34 -6.89 2.58
N PHE A 34 -4.54 -6.59 3.61
CA PHE A 34 -4.43 -7.39 4.81
C PHE A 34 -5.30 -6.77 5.88
N LEU A 35 -6.31 -7.50 6.34
CA LEU A 35 -7.17 -7.10 7.44
C LEU A 35 -7.04 -8.14 8.55
N SER A 36 -6.72 -7.68 9.75
CA SER A 36 -6.68 -8.52 10.95
C SER A 36 -7.44 -7.84 12.06
N SER A 37 -8.58 -8.43 12.42
CA SER A 37 -9.41 -7.98 13.54
C SER A 37 -8.71 -8.13 14.89
N ASN A 38 -7.80 -9.12 15.01
CA ASN A 38 -7.20 -9.49 16.28
C ASN A 38 -5.95 -8.67 16.62
N THR A 39 -5.26 -8.15 15.61
CA THR A 39 -4.01 -7.37 15.80
C THR A 39 -4.13 -5.91 15.38
N GLY A 40 -5.33 -5.47 14.96
CA GLY A 40 -5.57 -4.10 14.48
C GLY A 40 -4.73 -3.70 13.25
N THR A 41 -4.12 -4.67 12.58
CA THR A 41 -3.18 -4.43 11.50
C THR A 41 -3.92 -4.47 10.17
N ASN A 42 -4.39 -3.29 9.73
CA ASN A 42 -5.01 -3.10 8.43
C ASN A 42 -4.03 -2.43 7.48
N ARG A 43 -3.55 -3.18 6.48
CA ARG A 43 -2.57 -2.69 5.50
C ARG A 43 -2.96 -2.97 4.06
N VAL A 44 -2.52 -2.11 3.17
CA VAL A 44 -2.72 -2.20 1.71
C VAL A 44 -1.35 -2.38 1.07
N ALA A 45 -1.16 -3.46 0.32
CA ALA A 45 0.01 -3.64 -0.53
C ALA A 45 -0.24 -2.94 -1.87
N VAL A 46 0.64 -1.99 -2.19
CA VAL A 46 0.61 -1.27 -3.46
C VAL A 46 1.89 -1.56 -4.23
N GLY A 47 1.73 -2.07 -5.45
CA GLY A 47 2.81 -2.34 -6.38
C GLY A 47 3.07 -1.18 -7.31
N PHE A 48 4.35 -0.89 -7.55
CA PHE A 48 4.81 0.15 -8.45
C PHE A 48 5.65 -0.47 -9.56
N LYS A 49 5.44 0.00 -10.79
CA LYS A 49 6.30 -0.27 -11.93
C LYS A 49 7.15 0.97 -12.09
N LYS A 50 8.42 0.91 -11.69
CA LYS A 50 9.33 2.04 -11.80
C LYS A 50 10.64 1.52 -12.34
#